data_AF-A0A7C3IQZ6-F1
#
_entry.id   AF-A0A7C3IQZ6-F1
#
_cell.length_a   1.000
_cell.length_b   1.000
_cell.length_c   1.000
_cell.angle_alpha   90.00
_cell.angle_beta   90.00
_cell.angle_gamma   90.00
#
_symmetry.space_group_name_H-M   'P 1'
#
loop_
_entity.id
_entity.type
_entity.pdbx_description
1 polymer ?
#
loop_
_entity_poly.entity_id
_entity_poly.type
_entity_poly.pdbx_seq_one_letter_code
_entity_poly.pdbx_strand_id
1 'polypeptide(L)'
;MDWADAQQRMRASLRPGVNVNSDASSYRAVVAADRPMESGRYEYRGEAGFVISIGKTSKIKVPWSMLEACFRQLSTPDGHNGTFFRQRYPLQARDHPCHVHAVGHMLVVAGVARRGGNTYRAVDT
;
A
#
# COMPACT_ATOMS: atom_id res chain seq x y z
N MET A 1 13.46 -11.74 -3.17
CA MET A 1 12.74 -10.86 -4.12
C MET A 1 13.29 -9.44 -4.02
N ASP A 2 13.56 -8.79 -5.15
CA ASP A 2 13.94 -7.36 -5.18
C ASP A 2 12.74 -6.43 -5.46
N TRP A 3 13.00 -5.11 -5.54
CA TRP A 3 11.95 -4.14 -5.80
C TRP A 3 11.36 -4.23 -7.21
N ALA A 4 12.17 -4.56 -8.22
CA ALA A 4 11.71 -4.66 -9.60
C ALA A 4 10.72 -5.83 -9.76
N ASP A 5 11.04 -6.99 -9.17
CA ASP A 5 10.14 -8.14 -9.09
C ASP A 5 8.84 -7.78 -8.38
N ALA A 6 8.93 -7.12 -7.22
CA ALA A 6 7.78 -6.73 -6.43
C ALA A 6 6.87 -5.75 -7.21
N GLN A 7 7.47 -4.80 -7.91
CA GLN A 7 6.77 -3.84 -8.77
C GLN A 7 6.04 -4.56 -9.91
N GLN A 8 6.69 -5.53 -10.57
CA GLN A 8 6.06 -6.31 -11.64
C GLN A 8 4.86 -7.12 -11.12
N ARG A 9 5.01 -7.79 -9.97
CA ARG A 9 3.91 -8.52 -9.31
C ARG A 9 2.75 -7.60 -8.95
N MET A 10 3.03 -6.44 -8.36
CA MET A 10 2.00 -5.45 -8.04
C MET A 10 1.28 -4.93 -9.28
N ARG A 11 1.99 -4.65 -10.38
CA ARG A 11 1.34 -4.26 -11.65
C ARG A 11 0.42 -5.35 -12.19
N ALA A 12 0.84 -6.61 -12.11
CA ALA A 12 0.05 -7.75 -12.58
C ALA A 12 -1.20 -7.99 -11.72
N SER A 13 -1.05 -7.92 -10.39
CA SER A 13 -2.10 -8.29 -9.43
C SER A 13 -3.05 -7.16 -9.04
N LEU A 14 -2.60 -5.89 -9.04
CA LEU A 14 -3.40 -4.76 -8.55
C LEU A 14 -4.11 -4.02 -9.70
N ARG A 15 -5.04 -4.72 -10.36
CA ARG A 15 -5.89 -4.14 -11.41
C ARG A 15 -7.12 -3.45 -10.81
N PRO A 16 -7.74 -2.46 -11.49
CA PRO A 16 -9.01 -1.90 -11.06
C PRO A 16 -10.06 -3.00 -10.79
N GLY A 17 -10.78 -2.89 -9.66
CA GLY A 17 -11.75 -3.87 -9.18
C GLY A 17 -11.16 -4.93 -8.24
N VAL A 18 -9.83 -5.07 -8.14
CA VAL A 18 -9.20 -6.04 -7.23
C VAL A 18 -9.42 -5.62 -5.78
N ASN A 19 -9.92 -6.56 -4.99
CA ASN A 19 -10.13 -6.37 -3.55
C ASN A 19 -8.79 -6.41 -2.81
N VAL A 20 -8.56 -5.38 -1.98
CA VAL A 20 -7.43 -5.26 -1.06
C VAL A 20 -7.94 -5.22 0.39
N ASN A 21 -8.97 -6.03 0.61
CA ASN A 21 -9.66 -6.19 1.88
C ASN A 21 -8.76 -6.86 2.91
N SER A 22 -8.95 -6.47 4.16
CA SER A 22 -8.46 -7.25 5.31
C SER A 22 -9.61 -8.05 5.89
N ASP A 23 -9.35 -9.04 6.73
CA ASP A 23 -10.42 -9.78 7.44
C ASP A 23 -11.39 -8.85 8.21
N ALA A 24 -10.89 -7.70 8.66
CA ALA A 24 -11.65 -6.67 9.35
C ALA A 24 -12.23 -5.55 8.45
N SER A 25 -12.09 -5.63 7.12
CA SER A 25 -12.56 -4.57 6.20
C SER A 25 -12.93 -5.14 4.84
N SER A 26 -14.19 -4.96 4.46
CA SER A 26 -14.79 -5.51 3.24
C SER A 26 -14.96 -4.50 2.09
N TYR A 27 -14.51 -3.25 2.27
CA TYR A 27 -14.79 -2.15 1.35
C TYR A 27 -13.54 -1.50 0.75
N ARG A 28 -12.47 -2.28 0.55
CA ARG A 28 -11.24 -1.80 -0.07
C ARG A 28 -10.98 -2.46 -1.41
N ALA A 29 -10.91 -1.63 -2.44
CA ALA A 29 -10.65 -2.10 -3.79
C ALA A 29 -9.78 -1.10 -4.56
N VAL A 30 -8.99 -1.61 -5.50
CA VAL A 30 -8.25 -0.77 -6.44
C VAL A 30 -9.24 -0.09 -7.38
N VAL A 31 -9.19 1.23 -7.45
CA VAL A 31 -10.02 2.07 -8.34
C VAL A 31 -9.25 2.44 -9.60
N ALA A 32 -7.96 2.77 -9.44
CA ALA A 32 -7.07 3.07 -10.55
C ALA A 32 -5.67 2.52 -10.24
N ALA A 33 -4.96 2.11 -11.29
CA ALA A 33 -3.63 1.55 -11.22
C ALA A 33 -2.70 2.27 -12.19
N ASP A 34 -1.46 2.49 -11.77
CA ASP A 34 -0.39 3.12 -12.53
C ASP A 34 -0.79 4.48 -13.14
N ARG A 35 -1.47 5.32 -12.36
CA ARG A 35 -1.89 6.66 -12.78
C ARG A 35 -1.10 7.75 -12.06
N PRO A 36 -0.70 8.83 -12.76
CA PRO A 36 -0.08 9.98 -12.13
C PRO A 36 -1.06 10.60 -11.13
N MET A 37 -0.56 11.00 -9.97
CA MET A 37 -1.38 11.56 -8.91
C MET A 37 -0.85 12.88 -8.38
N GLU A 38 -1.74 13.87 -8.37
CA GLU A 38 -1.45 15.20 -7.84
C GLU A 38 -1.89 15.30 -6.39
N SER A 39 -1.03 15.84 -5.52
CA SER A 39 -1.40 16.26 -4.17
C SER A 39 -0.40 17.28 -3.67
N GLY A 40 -0.80 18.55 -3.52
CA GLY A 40 0.06 19.55 -2.86
C GLY A 40 0.26 19.25 -1.37
N ARG A 41 -0.72 18.62 -0.72
CA ARG A 41 -0.67 18.27 0.71
C ARG A 41 0.30 17.13 1.03
N TYR A 42 0.48 16.20 0.08
CA TYR A 42 1.37 15.05 0.25
C TYR A 42 2.59 15.09 -0.69
N GLU A 43 2.72 16.16 -1.47
CA GLU A 43 3.81 16.41 -2.43
C GLU A 43 4.04 15.31 -3.47
N TYR A 44 2.97 14.67 -3.96
CA TYR A 44 3.09 13.56 -4.93
C TYR A 44 3.51 14.00 -6.34
N ARG A 45 3.41 15.28 -6.70
CA ARG A 45 4.00 15.91 -7.93
C ARG A 45 3.96 15.04 -9.21
N GLY A 46 2.80 14.45 -9.52
CA GLY A 46 2.58 13.67 -10.73
C GLY A 46 3.07 12.23 -10.67
N GLU A 47 3.55 11.76 -9.52
CA GLU A 47 4.06 10.40 -9.36
C GLU A 47 2.97 9.35 -9.67
N ALA A 48 3.34 8.30 -10.39
CA ALA A 48 2.42 7.21 -10.67
C ALA A 48 2.18 6.32 -9.44
N GLY A 49 1.03 5.67 -9.41
CA GLY A 49 0.70 4.65 -8.41
C GLY A 49 -0.76 4.26 -8.45
N PHE A 50 -1.33 3.95 -7.28
CA PHE A 50 -2.66 3.38 -7.15
C PHE A 50 -3.62 4.31 -6.41
N VAL A 51 -4.90 4.22 -6.77
CA VAL A 51 -5.99 4.81 -6.01
C VAL A 51 -6.82 3.68 -5.43
N ILE A 52 -6.97 3.66 -4.11
CA ILE A 52 -7.71 2.62 -3.39
C ILE A 52 -8.97 3.23 -2.79
N SER A 53 -10.13 2.64 -3.04
CA SER A 53 -11.35 2.98 -2.30
C SER A 53 -11.22 2.46 -0.88
N ILE A 54 -11.62 3.26 0.11
CA ILE A 54 -11.70 2.84 1.51
C ILE A 54 -13.11 3.17 2.01
N GLY A 55 -14.02 2.21 1.89
CA GLY A 55 -15.45 2.44 2.09
C GLY A 55 -16.15 2.90 0.82
N LYS A 56 -17.36 3.46 0.99
CA LYS A 56 -18.25 3.85 -0.13
C LYS A 56 -17.83 5.14 -0.84
N THR A 57 -17.22 6.09 -0.12
CA THR A 57 -17.00 7.46 -0.62
C THR A 57 -15.56 7.93 -0.53
N SER A 58 -14.74 7.34 0.34
CA SER A 58 -13.38 7.78 0.57
C SER A 58 -12.39 7.01 -0.31
N LYS A 59 -11.35 7.70 -0.77
CA LYS A 59 -10.29 7.15 -1.60
C LYS A 59 -8.95 7.62 -1.07
N ILE A 60 -7.97 6.73 -1.13
CA ILE A 60 -6.58 7.04 -0.78
C ILE A 60 -5.69 6.87 -2.00
N LYS A 61 -4.60 7.65 -2.01
CA LYS A 61 -3.60 7.70 -3.06
C LYS A 61 -2.32 7.06 -2.54
N VAL A 62 -1.85 6.04 -3.24
CA VAL A 62 -0.69 5.22 -2.87
C VAL A 62 0.34 5.29 -4.00
N PRO A 63 1.30 6.22 -3.96
CA PRO A 63 2.34 6.34 -4.98
C PRO A 63 3.33 5.17 -4.92
N TRP A 64 4.08 4.96 -5.99
CA TRP A 64 5.09 3.90 -6.08
C TRP A 64 6.19 4.02 -5.03
N SER A 65 6.66 5.24 -4.74
CA SER A 65 7.65 5.56 -3.71
C SER A 65 7.18 5.14 -2.32
N MET A 66 5.89 5.28 -2.04
CA MET A 66 5.28 4.79 -0.79
C MET A 66 5.34 3.27 -0.72
N LEU A 67 4.96 2.58 -1.80
CA LEU A 67 5.03 1.12 -1.88
C LEU A 67 6.47 0.62 -1.75
N GLU A 68 7.43 1.30 -2.38
CA GLU A 68 8.86 0.95 -2.31
C GLU A 68 9.38 1.05 -0.88
N ALA A 69 9.10 2.16 -0.18
CA ALA A 69 9.53 2.33 1.19
C ALA A 69 8.91 1.27 2.12
N CYS A 70 7.62 0.94 1.93
CA CYS A 70 6.95 -0.10 2.70
C CYS A 70 7.48 -1.50 2.35
N PHE A 71 7.84 -1.74 1.09
CA PHE A 71 8.48 -2.97 0.64
C PHE A 71 9.84 -3.17 1.29
N ARG A 72 10.72 -2.16 1.26
CA ARG A 72 12.04 -2.23 1.91
C ARG A 72 11.93 -2.52 3.40
N GLN A 73 10.90 -1.99 4.04
CA GLN A 73 10.62 -2.22 5.44
C GLN A 73 10.21 -3.68 5.74
N LEU A 74 9.69 -4.44 4.76
CA LEU A 74 9.27 -5.84 4.98
C LEU A 74 10.41 -6.77 5.42
N SER A 75 11.64 -6.46 5.03
CA SER A 75 12.84 -7.25 5.32
C SER A 75 13.52 -6.88 6.65
N THR A 76 13.01 -5.88 7.37
CA THR A 76 13.55 -5.50 8.68
C THR A 76 12.97 -6.39 9.79
N PRO A 77 13.61 -6.44 10.97
CA PRO A 77 13.06 -7.15 12.13
C PRO A 77 11.66 -6.67 12.52
N ASP A 78 11.34 -5.40 12.32
CA ASP A 78 10.03 -4.82 12.67
C ASP A 78 8.95 -5.06 11.60
N GLY A 79 9.36 -5.32 10.35
CA GLY A 79 8.46 -5.39 9.21
C GLY A 79 7.73 -4.07 8.93
N HIS A 80 6.87 -4.07 7.92
CA HIS A 80 5.95 -2.96 7.68
C HIS A 80 4.82 -3.02 8.71
N ASN A 81 4.59 -1.92 9.43
CA ASN A 81 3.56 -1.83 10.45
C ASN A 81 3.07 -0.38 10.61
N GLY A 82 2.07 -0.19 11.48
CA GLY A 82 1.50 1.13 11.71
C GLY A 82 2.43 2.14 12.39
N THR A 83 3.45 1.68 13.13
CA THR A 83 4.43 2.58 13.75
C THR A 83 5.34 3.17 12.68
N PHE A 84 5.96 2.32 11.85
CA PHE A 84 6.79 2.74 10.72
C PHE A 84 6.01 3.70 9.81
N PHE A 85 4.79 3.32 9.42
CA PHE A 85 4.02 4.12 8.48
C PHE A 85 3.65 5.50 9.05
N ARG A 86 3.29 5.60 10.33
CA ARG A 86 2.98 6.90 10.98
C ARG A 86 4.20 7.80 11.11
N GLN A 87 5.39 7.22 11.32
CA GLN A 87 6.64 7.99 11.36
C GLN A 87 7.03 8.49 9.97
N ARG A 88 6.92 7.63 8.95
CA ARG A 88 7.34 7.94 7.57
C ARG A 88 6.33 8.83 6.83
N TYR A 89 5.03 8.62 7.04
CA TYR A 89 3.91 9.25 6.35
C TYR A 89 2.88 9.83 7.34
N PRO A 90 3.28 10.78 8.20
CA PRO A 90 2.45 11.25 9.31
C PRO A 90 1.15 11.91 8.85
N LEU A 91 1.18 12.68 7.76
CA LEU A 91 0.00 13.36 7.22
C LEU A 91 -1.02 12.34 6.67
N GLN A 92 -0.55 11.38 5.88
CA GLN A 92 -1.38 10.33 5.29
C GLN A 92 -2.01 9.46 6.38
N ALA A 93 -1.24 9.12 7.42
CA ALA A 93 -1.72 8.32 8.52
C ALA A 93 -2.71 9.07 9.42
N ARG A 94 -2.54 10.39 9.59
CA ARG A 94 -3.48 11.24 10.33
C ARG A 94 -4.80 11.41 9.57
N ASP A 95 -4.71 11.75 8.28
CA ASP A 95 -5.88 12.07 7.48
C ASP A 95 -6.68 10.80 7.12
N HIS A 96 -5.98 9.70 6.88
CA HIS A 96 -6.58 8.40 6.54
C HIS A 96 -5.78 7.25 7.17
N PRO A 97 -6.06 6.86 8.43
CA PRO A 97 -5.33 5.80 9.13
C PRO A 97 -5.44 4.43 8.43
N CYS A 98 -6.45 4.26 7.55
CA CYS A 98 -6.59 3.08 6.71
C CYS A 98 -5.43 2.87 5.72
N HIS A 99 -4.60 3.88 5.42
CA HIS A 99 -3.43 3.74 4.54
C HIS A 99 -2.52 2.60 4.97
N VAL A 100 -2.22 2.51 6.28
CA VAL A 100 -1.32 1.48 6.83
C VAL A 100 -1.75 0.08 6.37
N HIS A 101 -3.03 -0.21 6.55
CA HIS A 101 -3.59 -1.52 6.24
C HIS A 101 -3.81 -1.71 4.75
N ALA A 102 -4.27 -0.68 4.03
CA ALA A 102 -4.46 -0.77 2.59
C ALA A 102 -3.13 -1.07 1.87
N VAL A 103 -2.06 -0.34 2.21
CA VAL A 103 -0.72 -0.56 1.64
C VAL A 103 -0.20 -1.95 1.98
N GLY A 104 -0.33 -2.38 3.24
CA GLY A 104 0.08 -3.72 3.64
C GLY A 104 -0.69 -4.82 2.88
N HIS A 105 -2.00 -4.67 2.71
CA HIS A 105 -2.82 -5.63 1.97
C HIS A 105 -2.58 -5.60 0.46
N MET A 106 -2.24 -4.46 -0.14
CA MET A 106 -1.77 -4.40 -1.52
C MET A 106 -0.54 -5.29 -1.73
N LEU A 107 0.42 -5.24 -0.80
CA LEU A 107 1.62 -6.09 -0.84
C LEU A 107 1.29 -7.57 -0.63
N VAL A 108 0.29 -7.89 0.20
CA VAL A 108 -0.19 -9.27 0.39
C VAL A 108 -0.87 -9.80 -0.87
N VAL A 109 -1.81 -9.05 -1.45
CA VAL A 109 -2.54 -9.43 -2.67
C VAL A 109 -1.59 -9.61 -3.86
N ALA A 110 -0.51 -8.82 -3.92
CA ALA A 110 0.54 -8.98 -4.93
C ALA A 110 1.48 -10.18 -4.67
N GLY A 111 1.30 -10.93 -3.57
CA GLY A 111 2.19 -12.04 -3.21
C GLY A 111 3.61 -11.60 -2.89
N VAL A 112 3.76 -10.38 -2.35
CA VAL A 112 5.04 -9.77 -1.94
C VAL A 112 5.23 -9.86 -0.42
N ALA A 113 4.13 -9.85 0.33
CA ALA A 113 4.13 -9.88 1.78
C ALA A 113 3.18 -10.92 2.34
N ARG A 114 3.44 -11.33 3.58
CA ARG A 114 2.50 -12.06 4.44
C ARG A 114 2.16 -11.21 5.66
N ARG A 115 0.92 -11.31 6.13
CA ARG A 115 0.45 -10.63 7.35
C ARG A 115 0.64 -11.53 8.56
N GLY A 116 1.30 -11.01 9.60
CA GLY A 116 1.38 -11.60 10.94
C GLY A 116 0.88 -10.61 11.98
N GLY A 117 -0.35 -10.79 12.45
CA GLY A 117 -1.00 -9.84 13.36
C GLY A 117 -1.13 -8.44 12.75
N ASN A 118 -0.44 -7.47 13.35
CA ASN A 118 -0.40 -6.06 12.92
C ASN A 118 0.82 -5.69 12.06
N THR A 119 1.64 -6.69 11.70
CA THR A 119 2.87 -6.51 10.95
C THR A 119 2.80 -7.27 9.62
N TYR A 120 3.42 -6.72 8.59
CA TYR A 120 3.62 -7.35 7.29
C TYR A 120 5.10 -7.63 7.09
N ARG A 121 5.43 -8.82 6.59
CA ARG A 121 6.80 -9.28 6.34
C ARG A 121 6.92 -9.81 4.93
N ALA A 122 8.13 -9.83 4.40
CA ALA A 122 8.38 -10.39 3.08
C ALA A 122 7.93 -11.86 3.05
N VAL A 123 7.44 -12.32 1.90
CA VAL A 123 7.32 -13.75 1.66
C VAL A 123 8.72 -14.32 1.47
N ASP A 124 9.05 -15.35 2.25
CA ASP A 124 10.25 -16.15 2.00
C ASP A 124 10.10 -16.75 0.59
N THR A 125 10.96 -16.32 -0.34
CA THR A 125 10.96 -16.75 -1.75
C THR A 125 12.28 -17.43 -2.07
#